data_AF-A0A2H6FLG9-F1
#
_entry.id   AF-A0A2H6FLG9-F1
#
_cell.length_a   1.000
_cell.length_b   1.000
_cell.length_c   1.000
_cell.angle_alpha   90.00
_cell.angle_beta   90.00
_cell.angle_gamma   90.00
#
_symmetry.space_group_name_H-M   'P 1'
#
loop_
_entity.id
_entity.type
_entity.pdbx_description
1 polymer ?
#
loop_
_entity_poly.entity_id
_entity_poly.type
_entity_poly.pdbx_seq_one_letter_code
_entity_poly.pdbx_strand_id
1 'polypeptide(L)'
;MKNISVVVLLFFSTVIFQPVLSAVAADNILGQVLATGTAEYMTGGETWSKFERLYPVSSDSKFRTDDGRLSFIFKEGTRIEVGNKSEIGVTGTVGKYTLKLVKGKIMFTVPADSYLLIETPDSMIEVSNRDKILRKVSSDDNSIVGGVFYDGKKTRIATIAGKVKIKTISGDSLMELTAGNSVEMLSDRGSIKVLPVQAVGGSGAGGATFLGMGTDLALFLGFAATELTLGIIKANKHGGGKVSSPFSP
;
A
#
# COMPACT_ATOMS: atom_id res chain seq x y z
N MET A 1 -10.41 -45.58 55.70
CA MET A 1 -9.43 -45.53 54.60
C MET A 1 -10.16 -45.32 53.28
N LYS A 2 -10.01 -44.09 52.73
CA LYS A 2 -9.93 -43.70 51.32
C LYS A 2 -10.81 -44.41 50.27
N ASN A 3 -12.00 -43.85 50.01
CA ASN A 3 -12.73 -43.98 48.73
C ASN A 3 -13.08 -42.58 48.17
N ILE A 4 -12.10 -41.68 48.09
CA ILE A 4 -12.24 -40.36 47.45
C ILE A 4 -11.04 -40.23 46.51
N SER A 5 -11.07 -40.86 45.34
CA SER A 5 -9.95 -40.73 44.39
C SER A 5 -10.28 -41.09 42.94
N VAL A 6 -11.52 -40.91 42.48
CA VAL A 6 -11.85 -41.14 41.06
C VAL A 6 -12.67 -40.01 40.42
N VAL A 7 -13.34 -39.16 41.20
CA VAL A 7 -14.22 -38.11 40.64
C VAL A 7 -13.48 -36.80 40.31
N VAL A 8 -12.28 -36.58 40.83
CA VAL A 8 -11.54 -35.32 40.63
C VAL A 8 -10.65 -35.32 39.38
N LEU A 9 -10.37 -36.49 38.77
CA LEU A 9 -9.46 -36.57 37.61
C LEU A 9 -10.14 -36.32 36.25
N LEU A 10 -11.48 -36.36 36.18
CA LEU A 10 -12.22 -36.17 34.93
C LEU A 10 -12.68 -34.72 34.68
N PHE A 11 -12.55 -33.83 35.66
CA PHE A 11 -12.92 -32.42 35.51
C PHE A 11 -11.78 -31.52 35.01
N PHE A 12 -10.55 -32.04 34.94
CA PHE A 12 -9.36 -31.26 34.58
C PHE A 12 -8.84 -31.51 33.16
N SER A 13 -9.43 -32.41 32.38
CA SER A 13 -8.93 -32.75 31.03
C SER A 13 -9.69 -32.12 29.86
N THR A 14 -10.67 -31.26 30.10
CA THR A 14 -11.48 -30.63 29.03
C THR A 14 -11.34 -29.10 28.94
N VAL A 15 -10.49 -28.49 29.78
CA VAL A 15 -10.26 -27.03 29.81
C VAL A 15 -8.84 -26.67 29.35
N ILE A 16 -8.28 -27.43 28.41
CA ILE A 16 -6.98 -27.06 27.83
C ILE A 16 -7.05 -27.19 26.31
N PHE A 17 -6.85 -26.05 25.65
CA PHE A 17 -6.76 -25.89 24.20
C PHE A 17 -8.04 -26.13 23.40
N GLN A 18 -9.00 -25.22 23.53
CA GLN A 18 -9.70 -24.79 22.32
C GLN A 18 -8.80 -23.74 21.66
N PRO A 19 -8.15 -24.00 20.51
CA PRO A 19 -7.65 -22.90 19.71
C PRO A 19 -8.87 -22.08 19.34
N VAL A 20 -8.94 -20.85 19.83
CA VAL A 20 -9.84 -19.83 19.29
C VAL A 20 -9.34 -19.56 17.87
N LEU A 21 -9.69 -20.45 16.94
CA LEU A 21 -9.74 -20.12 15.54
C LEU A 21 -10.86 -19.11 15.46
N SER A 22 -10.51 -17.83 15.57
CA SER A 22 -11.37 -16.75 15.11
C SER A 22 -11.69 -17.09 13.66
N ALA A 23 -12.87 -17.67 13.45
CA ALA A 23 -13.42 -17.98 12.15
C ALA A 23 -13.68 -16.64 11.47
N VAL A 24 -12.64 -16.11 10.82
CA VAL A 24 -12.85 -15.09 9.79
C VAL A 24 -13.72 -15.79 8.77
N ALA A 25 -15.00 -15.40 8.70
CA ALA A 25 -15.95 -15.95 7.73
C ALA A 25 -15.26 -15.93 6.35
N ALA A 26 -15.18 -17.10 5.71
CA ALA A 26 -14.38 -17.31 4.49
C ALA A 26 -14.74 -16.31 3.36
N ASP A 27 -15.96 -15.76 3.41
CA ASP A 27 -16.49 -14.79 2.46
C ASP A 27 -15.84 -13.40 2.55
N ASN A 28 -15.13 -13.08 3.65
CA ASN A 28 -14.50 -11.78 3.86
C ASN A 28 -12.98 -11.76 3.63
N ILE A 29 -12.41 -12.83 3.09
CA ILE A 29 -10.96 -12.90 2.78
C ILE A 29 -10.68 -12.16 1.47
N LEU A 30 -9.88 -11.11 1.56
CA LEU A 30 -9.46 -10.22 0.47
C LEU A 30 -8.21 -10.73 -0.26
N GLY A 31 -7.35 -11.45 0.45
CA GLY A 31 -6.04 -11.90 -0.03
C GLY A 31 -5.25 -12.62 1.05
N GLN A 32 -3.93 -12.65 0.90
CA GLN A 32 -3.00 -13.25 1.85
C GLN A 32 -1.83 -12.30 2.08
N VAL A 33 -1.23 -12.39 3.27
CA VAL A 33 -0.06 -11.62 3.65
C VAL A 33 0.99 -12.53 4.28
N LEU A 34 2.23 -12.34 3.86
CA LEU A 34 3.42 -12.97 4.42
C LEU A 34 4.25 -11.91 5.14
N ALA A 35 4.73 -12.22 6.34
CA ALA A 35 5.67 -11.39 7.08
C ALA A 35 7.09 -11.94 7.00
N THR A 36 8.06 -11.03 7.00
CA THR A 36 9.47 -11.32 7.25
C THR A 36 10.00 -10.35 8.31
N GLY A 37 10.83 -10.80 9.24
CA GLY A 37 11.26 -9.98 10.39
C GLY A 37 10.13 -9.71 11.39
N THR A 38 10.24 -8.61 12.17
CA THR A 38 9.23 -8.27 13.18
C THR A 38 8.04 -7.56 12.55
N ALA A 39 6.91 -8.27 12.50
CA ALA A 39 5.63 -7.74 12.07
C ALA A 39 4.48 -8.30 12.91
N GLU A 40 3.40 -7.53 12.97
CA GLU A 40 2.21 -7.86 13.74
C GLU A 40 0.93 -7.49 12.97
N TYR A 41 -0.16 -8.18 13.28
CA TYR A 41 -1.48 -7.93 12.69
C TYR A 41 -2.54 -7.80 13.78
N MET A 42 -3.68 -7.21 13.42
CA MET A 42 -4.85 -7.07 14.27
C MET A 42 -6.10 -7.22 13.39
N THR A 43 -7.06 -8.03 13.84
CA THR A 43 -8.33 -8.28 13.14
C THR A 43 -9.47 -8.29 14.16
N GLY A 44 -10.49 -7.44 13.97
CA GLY A 44 -11.74 -7.50 14.75
C GLY A 44 -11.62 -7.25 16.27
N GLY A 45 -10.54 -6.64 16.74
CA GLY A 45 -10.28 -6.38 18.17
C GLY A 45 -9.16 -5.35 18.38
N GLU A 46 -8.62 -5.28 19.60
CA GLU A 46 -7.62 -4.28 20.01
C GLU A 46 -6.21 -4.86 20.24
N THR A 47 -6.04 -6.18 20.12
CA THR A 47 -4.78 -6.85 20.40
C THR A 47 -3.96 -7.07 19.14
N TRP A 48 -2.67 -6.71 19.20
CA TRP A 48 -1.71 -7.03 18.16
C TRP A 48 -1.17 -8.46 18.35
N SER A 49 -1.17 -9.22 17.27
CA SER A 49 -0.69 -10.60 17.22
C SER A 49 0.50 -10.71 16.27
N LYS A 50 1.48 -11.54 16.64
CA LYS A 50 2.65 -11.80 15.78
C LYS A 50 2.30 -12.75 14.64
N PHE A 51 3.03 -12.61 13.53
CA PHE A 51 2.95 -13.55 12.43
C PHE A 51 3.73 -14.84 12.75
N GLU A 52 3.06 -15.98 12.61
CA GLU A 52 3.71 -17.30 12.66
C GLU A 52 3.90 -17.91 11.27
N ARG A 53 3.04 -17.52 10.33
CA ARG A 53 2.98 -18.03 8.96
C ARG A 53 2.18 -17.05 8.08
N LEU A 54 1.99 -17.43 6.83
CA LEU A 54 1.04 -16.79 5.92
C LEU A 54 -0.32 -16.60 6.61
N TYR A 55 -0.86 -15.37 6.54
CA TYR A 55 -2.10 -14.99 7.22
C TYR A 55 -3.15 -14.47 6.21
N PRO A 56 -4.43 -14.83 6.35
CA PRO A 56 -5.48 -14.31 5.48
C PRO A 56 -5.74 -12.82 5.74
N VAL A 57 -5.78 -12.03 4.68
CA VAL A 57 -6.15 -10.60 4.76
C VAL A 57 -7.67 -10.52 4.70
N SER A 58 -8.28 -9.81 5.64
CA SER A 58 -9.72 -9.54 5.65
C SER A 58 -9.98 -8.03 5.71
N SER A 59 -11.20 -7.60 5.41
CA SER A 59 -11.57 -6.20 5.67
C SER A 59 -11.40 -5.89 7.16
N ASP A 60 -11.06 -4.64 7.45
CA ASP A 60 -10.88 -4.10 8.80
C ASP A 60 -9.70 -4.72 9.57
N SER A 61 -8.76 -5.32 8.83
CA SER A 61 -7.48 -5.77 9.38
C SER A 61 -6.45 -4.65 9.37
N LYS A 62 -5.59 -4.63 10.39
CA LYS A 62 -4.46 -3.71 10.51
C LYS A 62 -3.17 -4.51 10.59
N PHE A 63 -2.10 -3.94 10.06
CA PHE A 63 -0.79 -4.55 10.01
C PHE A 63 0.28 -3.52 10.31
N ARG A 64 1.31 -3.94 11.05
CA ARG A 64 2.47 -3.09 11.33
C ARG A 64 3.77 -3.87 11.28
N THR A 65 4.84 -3.15 10.99
CA THR A 65 6.21 -3.66 10.95
C THR A 65 7.10 -2.78 11.82
N ASP A 66 8.08 -3.40 12.48
CA ASP A 66 9.16 -2.66 13.12
C ASP A 66 10.43 -2.71 12.25
N ASP A 67 11.21 -3.79 12.33
CA ASP A 67 12.34 -4.06 11.43
C ASP A 67 11.97 -4.96 10.23
N GLY A 68 10.75 -5.50 10.23
CA GLY A 68 10.27 -6.44 9.23
C GLY A 68 9.67 -5.83 7.96
N ARG A 69 9.07 -6.70 7.15
CA ARG A 69 8.32 -6.37 5.92
C ARG A 69 7.10 -7.27 5.78
N LEU A 70 6.10 -6.78 5.05
CA LEU A 70 4.91 -7.54 4.72
C LEU A 70 4.71 -7.56 3.20
N SER A 71 4.46 -8.74 2.66
CA SER A 71 4.13 -8.97 1.25
C SER A 71 2.69 -9.45 1.16
N PHE A 72 1.84 -8.64 0.53
CA PHE A 72 0.42 -8.93 0.31
C PHE A 72 0.20 -9.36 -1.13
N ILE A 73 -0.64 -10.37 -1.31
CA ILE A 73 -1.18 -10.78 -2.61
C ILE A 73 -2.70 -10.85 -2.48
N PHE A 74 -3.39 -9.94 -3.17
CA PHE A 74 -4.84 -9.92 -3.25
C PHE A 74 -5.35 -10.88 -4.33
N LYS A 75 -6.63 -11.29 -4.23
CA LYS A 75 -7.22 -12.37 -5.04
C LYS A 75 -7.14 -12.14 -6.55
N GLU A 76 -7.22 -10.89 -6.99
CA GLU A 76 -7.13 -10.45 -8.39
C GLU A 76 -5.69 -10.16 -8.85
N GLY A 77 -4.70 -10.37 -7.97
CA GLY A 77 -3.29 -10.26 -8.29
C GLY A 77 -2.64 -8.92 -7.96
N THR A 78 -3.35 -7.96 -7.34
CA THR A 78 -2.68 -6.79 -6.77
C THR A 78 -1.68 -7.24 -5.72
N ARG A 79 -0.45 -6.73 -5.83
CA ARG A 79 0.64 -7.01 -4.88
C ARG A 79 1.00 -5.73 -4.15
N ILE A 80 1.16 -5.84 -2.84
CA ILE A 80 1.57 -4.73 -1.98
C ILE A 80 2.74 -5.17 -1.14
N GLU A 81 3.82 -4.39 -1.13
CA GLU A 81 4.92 -4.57 -0.20
C GLU A 81 4.91 -3.43 0.81
N VAL A 82 4.85 -3.75 2.09
CA VAL A 82 4.96 -2.79 3.18
C VAL A 82 6.32 -2.97 3.81
N GLY A 83 7.09 -1.88 3.86
CA GLY A 83 8.44 -1.92 4.38
C GLY A 83 8.50 -1.83 5.90
N ASN A 84 9.71 -1.71 6.45
CA ASN A 84 9.94 -1.50 7.89
C ASN A 84 9.30 -0.20 8.43
N LYS A 85 9.11 -0.15 9.74
CA LYS A 85 8.54 0.98 10.49
C LYS A 85 7.22 1.50 9.92
N SER A 86 6.39 0.59 9.41
CA SER A 86 5.17 0.91 8.70
C SER A 86 3.94 0.44 9.46
N GLU A 87 2.82 1.12 9.26
CA GLU A 87 1.51 0.70 9.76
C GLU A 87 0.45 1.00 8.71
N ILE A 88 -0.34 -0.02 8.39
CA ILE A 88 -1.41 0.06 7.41
C ILE A 88 -2.70 -0.55 7.93
N GLY A 89 -3.84 -0.01 7.49
CA GLY A 89 -5.15 -0.64 7.58
C GLY A 89 -5.62 -1.09 6.21
N VAL A 90 -6.34 -2.21 6.14
CA VAL A 90 -6.93 -2.74 4.92
C VAL A 90 -8.44 -2.79 5.06
N THR A 91 -9.16 -2.20 4.10
CA THR A 91 -10.62 -2.25 4.02
C THR A 91 -11.06 -2.46 2.57
N GLY A 92 -12.34 -2.78 2.38
CA GLY A 92 -12.98 -2.85 1.07
C GLY A 92 -13.38 -4.27 0.68
N THR A 93 -13.51 -4.49 -0.63
CA THR A 93 -14.00 -5.75 -1.21
C THR A 93 -13.04 -6.25 -2.28
N VAL A 94 -13.21 -7.50 -2.73
CA VAL A 94 -12.38 -8.06 -3.79
C VAL A 94 -12.39 -7.16 -5.04
N GLY A 95 -11.20 -6.81 -5.55
CA GLY A 95 -11.02 -5.91 -6.70
C GLY A 95 -11.27 -4.41 -6.44
N LYS A 96 -11.54 -4.01 -5.19
CA LYS A 96 -11.72 -2.62 -4.74
C LYS A 96 -11.17 -2.47 -3.30
N TYR A 97 -9.86 -2.31 -3.19
CA TYR A 97 -9.18 -2.23 -1.90
C TYR A 97 -8.86 -0.80 -1.53
N THR A 98 -8.98 -0.51 -0.24
CA THR A 98 -8.48 0.73 0.35
C THR A 98 -7.43 0.40 1.39
N LEU A 99 -6.23 0.95 1.21
CA LEU A 99 -5.11 0.85 2.13
C LEU A 99 -4.92 2.18 2.84
N LYS A 100 -5.15 2.21 4.15
CA LYS A 100 -4.87 3.38 4.97
C LYS A 100 -3.43 3.31 5.48
N LEU A 101 -2.53 4.10 4.90
CA LEU A 101 -1.14 4.23 5.34
C LEU A 101 -1.05 5.23 6.49
N VAL A 102 -0.84 4.72 7.70
CA VAL A 102 -0.69 5.55 8.91
C VAL A 102 0.73 6.10 9.02
N LYS A 103 1.73 5.29 8.65
CA LYS A 103 3.15 5.67 8.56
C LYS A 103 3.93 4.62 7.78
N GLY A 104 5.11 5.01 7.31
CA GLY A 104 6.07 4.13 6.64
C GLY A 104 5.93 4.14 5.13
N LYS A 105 6.08 2.97 4.50
CA LYS A 105 6.29 2.84 3.06
C LYS A 105 5.53 1.67 2.46
N ILE A 106 4.90 1.93 1.32
CA ILE A 106 4.16 0.96 0.51
C ILE A 106 4.73 0.99 -0.91
N MET A 107 4.96 -0.18 -1.49
CA MET A 107 5.07 -0.38 -2.93
C MET A 107 3.86 -1.16 -3.42
N PHE A 108 3.38 -0.84 -4.61
CA PHE A 108 2.21 -1.50 -5.20
C PHE A 108 2.45 -1.92 -6.65
N THR A 109 1.81 -3.01 -7.03
CA THR A 109 1.65 -3.47 -8.41
C THR A 109 0.18 -3.81 -8.60
N VAL A 110 -0.50 -3.08 -9.48
CA VAL A 110 -1.93 -3.24 -9.74
C VAL A 110 -2.13 -3.74 -11.17
N PRO A 111 -2.57 -4.99 -11.38
CA PRO A 111 -2.76 -5.56 -12.71
C PRO A 111 -3.93 -4.89 -13.45
N ALA A 112 -4.13 -5.28 -14.72
CA ALA A 112 -5.26 -4.82 -15.50
C ALA A 112 -6.60 -5.14 -14.80
N ASP A 113 -7.62 -4.33 -15.10
CA ASP A 113 -8.99 -4.46 -14.59
C ASP A 113 -9.14 -4.31 -13.05
N SER A 114 -8.09 -3.84 -12.37
CA SER A 114 -8.04 -3.73 -10.90
C SER A 114 -8.08 -2.29 -10.40
N TYR A 115 -8.44 -2.13 -9.12
CA TYR A 115 -8.53 -0.84 -8.45
C TYR A 115 -7.94 -0.91 -7.04
N LEU A 116 -7.11 0.08 -6.72
CA LEU A 116 -6.52 0.28 -5.40
C LEU A 116 -6.61 1.76 -5.04
N LEU A 117 -7.08 2.04 -3.83
CA LEU A 117 -7.01 3.37 -3.21
C LEU A 117 -6.01 3.30 -2.05
N ILE A 118 -5.06 4.22 -2.00
CA ILE A 118 -4.15 4.37 -0.87
C ILE A 118 -4.45 5.71 -0.21
N GLU A 119 -4.80 5.68 1.07
CA GLU A 119 -5.07 6.87 1.86
C GLU A 119 -3.89 7.18 2.77
N THR A 120 -3.44 8.42 2.73
CA THR A 120 -2.56 9.02 3.73
C THR A 120 -3.34 10.12 4.47
N PRO A 121 -2.86 10.61 5.61
CA PRO A 121 -3.49 11.78 6.24
C PRO A 121 -3.57 13.02 5.33
N ASP A 122 -2.70 13.12 4.32
CA ASP A 122 -2.60 14.29 3.46
C ASP A 122 -3.36 14.16 2.13
N SER A 123 -3.59 12.94 1.65
CA SER A 123 -4.04 12.70 0.28
C SER A 123 -4.59 11.30 0.05
N MET A 124 -5.32 11.16 -1.05
CA MET A 124 -5.78 9.88 -1.60
C MET A 124 -5.06 9.61 -2.93
N ILE A 125 -4.52 8.41 -3.08
CA ILE A 125 -3.84 7.94 -4.29
C ILE A 125 -4.73 6.87 -4.92
N GLU A 126 -5.37 7.22 -6.03
CA GLU A 126 -6.19 6.32 -6.81
C GLU A 126 -5.37 5.67 -7.93
N VAL A 127 -5.33 4.34 -7.89
CA VAL A 127 -4.69 3.49 -8.88
C VAL A 127 -5.80 2.68 -9.56
N SER A 128 -6.20 3.11 -10.76
CA SER A 128 -7.26 2.48 -11.54
C SER A 128 -6.72 2.02 -12.88
N ASN A 129 -6.74 0.71 -13.13
CA ASN A 129 -6.26 0.11 -14.37
C ASN A 129 -7.43 -0.46 -15.21
N ARG A 130 -8.51 0.33 -15.35
CA ARG A 130 -9.78 -0.10 -15.97
C ARG A 130 -10.03 0.44 -17.39
N ASP A 131 -9.12 1.25 -17.92
CA ASP A 131 -9.29 1.85 -19.25
C ASP A 131 -8.92 0.84 -20.34
N LYS A 132 -9.93 0.10 -20.85
CA LYS A 132 -9.81 -0.85 -21.97
C LYS A 132 -9.81 -0.20 -23.36
N ILE A 133 -10.01 1.11 -23.46
CA ILE A 133 -10.37 1.76 -24.73
C ILE A 133 -9.08 2.26 -25.39
N LEU A 134 -8.59 1.50 -26.38
CA LEU A 134 -7.46 1.79 -27.31
C LEU A 134 -6.06 1.42 -26.81
N ARG A 135 -5.69 0.13 -26.83
CA ARG A 135 -4.26 -0.25 -26.83
C ARG A 135 -3.95 -1.24 -27.94
N LYS A 136 -3.12 -0.78 -28.89
CA LYS A 136 -2.55 -1.54 -29.99
C LYS A 136 -1.53 -2.53 -29.41
N VAL A 137 -1.64 -3.78 -29.82
CA VAL A 137 -0.86 -4.96 -29.39
C VAL A 137 0.63 -4.65 -29.24
N SER A 138 1.13 -4.64 -28.00
CA SER A 138 2.45 -5.15 -27.61
C SER A 138 2.73 -4.86 -26.12
N SER A 139 3.15 -5.90 -25.40
CA SER A 139 3.82 -5.94 -24.08
C SER A 139 2.98 -6.54 -22.94
N ASP A 140 3.43 -7.72 -22.52
CA ASP A 140 2.84 -8.67 -21.56
C ASP A 140 2.90 -8.25 -20.07
N ASP A 141 2.94 -6.96 -19.74
CA ASP A 141 2.84 -6.52 -18.33
C ASP A 141 2.15 -5.17 -18.20
N ASN A 142 0.83 -5.16 -18.42
CA ASN A 142 -0.02 -3.98 -18.27
C ASN A 142 -0.38 -3.72 -16.79
N SER A 143 0.62 -3.61 -15.92
CA SER A 143 0.43 -3.28 -14.51
C SER A 143 0.82 -1.83 -14.21
N ILE A 144 0.12 -1.22 -13.25
CA ILE A 144 0.54 0.07 -12.68
C ILE A 144 1.43 -0.23 -11.49
N VAL A 145 2.63 0.35 -11.48
CA VAL A 145 3.65 0.12 -10.45
C VAL A 145 4.09 1.45 -9.86
N GLY A 146 4.15 1.53 -8.53
CA GLY A 146 4.57 2.73 -7.84
C GLY A 146 4.74 2.51 -6.34
N GLY A 147 4.90 3.61 -5.61
CA GLY A 147 5.06 3.59 -4.17
C GLY A 147 4.56 4.85 -3.48
N VAL A 148 4.20 4.69 -2.21
CA VAL A 148 3.77 5.78 -1.32
C VAL A 148 4.56 5.69 -0.03
N PHE A 149 5.06 6.83 0.45
CA PHE A 149 5.75 6.96 1.71
C PHE A 149 5.11 8.08 2.54
N TYR A 150 4.97 7.84 3.84
CA TYR A 150 4.50 8.83 4.79
C TYR A 150 5.25 8.73 6.12
N ASP A 151 5.82 9.83 6.60
CA ASP A 151 6.59 9.86 7.86
C ASP A 151 5.94 10.65 9.00
N GLY A 152 4.66 11.02 8.84
CA GLY A 152 3.97 11.92 9.78
C GLY A 152 4.10 13.40 9.45
N LYS A 153 4.99 13.78 8.52
CA LYS A 153 5.24 15.19 8.13
C LYS A 153 5.07 15.43 6.64
N LYS A 154 5.25 14.40 5.82
CA LYS A 154 5.08 14.50 4.37
C LYS A 154 4.64 13.19 3.77
N THR A 155 3.84 13.30 2.73
CA THR A 155 3.50 12.21 1.82
C THR A 155 4.34 12.32 0.56
N ARG A 156 5.00 11.23 0.16
CA ARG A 156 5.72 11.11 -1.12
C ARG A 156 5.08 10.02 -1.95
N ILE A 157 4.86 10.29 -3.22
CA ILE A 157 4.23 9.35 -4.16
C ILE A 157 5.12 9.29 -5.39
N ALA A 158 5.44 8.09 -5.86
CA ALA A 158 6.23 7.86 -7.06
C ALA A 158 5.54 6.85 -7.96
N THR A 159 5.56 7.10 -9.28
CA THR A 159 5.02 6.18 -10.29
C THR A 159 6.16 5.66 -11.14
N ILE A 160 6.34 4.34 -11.18
CA ILE A 160 7.35 3.67 -12.01
C ILE A 160 6.77 3.32 -13.38
N ALA A 161 5.58 2.74 -13.39
CA ALA A 161 4.89 2.31 -14.60
C ALA A 161 3.39 2.66 -14.50
N GLY A 162 2.80 3.03 -15.63
CA GLY A 162 1.40 3.46 -15.69
C GLY A 162 1.19 4.88 -15.19
N LYS A 163 0.03 5.12 -14.58
CA LYS A 163 -0.44 6.44 -14.14
C LYS A 163 -1.24 6.29 -12.86
N VAL A 164 -1.14 7.26 -11.95
CA VAL A 164 -1.96 7.31 -10.73
C VAL A 164 -2.61 8.69 -10.61
N LYS A 165 -3.81 8.74 -10.03
CA LYS A 165 -4.49 10.00 -9.73
C LYS A 165 -4.29 10.33 -8.25
N ILE A 166 -3.88 11.56 -7.98
CA ILE A 166 -3.68 12.07 -6.63
C ILE A 166 -4.83 13.03 -6.36
N LYS A 167 -5.52 12.80 -5.25
CA LYS A 167 -6.72 13.50 -4.83
C LYS A 167 -6.53 14.08 -3.43
N THR A 168 -7.29 15.12 -3.11
CA THR A 168 -7.45 15.58 -1.73
C THR A 168 -8.12 14.49 -0.89
N ILE A 169 -8.03 14.61 0.44
CA ILE A 169 -8.80 13.76 1.37
C ILE A 169 -10.32 13.90 1.20
N SER A 170 -10.79 14.96 0.53
CA SER A 170 -12.20 15.18 0.20
C SER A 170 -12.60 14.54 -1.14
N GLY A 171 -11.64 13.96 -1.87
CA GLY A 171 -11.86 13.28 -3.15
C GLY A 171 -11.66 14.16 -4.39
N ASP A 172 -11.33 15.44 -4.23
CA ASP A 172 -11.08 16.35 -5.36
C ASP A 172 -9.78 16.00 -6.05
N SER A 173 -9.79 15.96 -7.39
CA SER A 173 -8.58 15.68 -8.16
C SER A 173 -7.55 16.80 -8.03
N LEU A 174 -6.34 16.46 -7.56
CA LEU A 174 -5.21 17.38 -7.50
C LEU A 174 -4.36 17.29 -8.77
N MET A 175 -3.94 16.08 -9.13
CA MET A 175 -3.11 15.85 -10.33
C MET A 175 -3.12 14.38 -10.77
N GLU A 176 -2.73 14.14 -12.02
CA GLU A 176 -2.36 12.82 -12.52
C GLU A 176 -0.83 12.71 -12.55
N LEU A 177 -0.27 11.67 -11.92
CA LEU A 177 1.16 11.40 -11.86
C LEU A 177 1.49 10.23 -12.80
N THR A 178 2.24 10.53 -13.86
CA THR A 178 2.67 9.55 -14.87
C THR A 178 3.98 8.87 -14.48
N ALA A 179 4.26 7.73 -15.12
CA ALA A 179 5.51 6.99 -14.97
C ALA A 179 6.76 7.90 -15.06
N GLY A 180 7.74 7.65 -14.18
CA GLY A 180 8.99 8.41 -14.09
C GLY A 180 8.91 9.69 -13.24
N ASN A 181 7.76 9.98 -12.62
CA ASN A 181 7.56 11.18 -11.81
C ASN A 181 7.24 10.87 -10.34
N SER A 182 7.51 11.83 -9.48
CA SER A 182 7.11 11.83 -8.07
C SER A 182 6.51 13.15 -7.64
N VAL A 183 5.79 13.11 -6.54
CA VAL A 183 5.35 14.30 -5.83
C VAL A 183 5.64 14.14 -4.35
N GLU A 184 5.98 15.25 -3.71
CA GLU A 184 6.10 15.39 -2.27
C GLU A 184 5.06 16.41 -1.80
N MET A 185 4.29 16.06 -0.78
CA MET A 185 3.28 16.91 -0.15
C MET A 185 3.65 17.09 1.31
N LEU A 186 3.79 18.33 1.76
CA LEU A 186 4.09 18.64 3.16
C LEU A 186 2.80 18.79 3.94
N SER A 187 2.66 18.04 5.04
CA SER A 187 1.43 17.99 5.85
C SER A 187 1.10 19.31 6.54
N ASP A 188 2.11 20.16 6.79
CA ASP A 188 1.99 21.40 7.58
C ASP A 188 1.60 22.64 6.78
N ARG A 189 1.77 22.62 5.45
CA ARG A 189 1.64 23.82 4.61
C ARG A 189 0.60 23.71 3.49
N GLY A 190 0.00 22.53 3.29
CA GLY A 190 -0.86 22.26 2.12
C GLY A 190 -0.15 22.53 0.79
N SER A 191 1.19 22.63 0.81
CA SER A 191 2.02 22.93 -0.34
C SER A 191 2.42 21.64 -1.02
N ILE A 192 2.10 21.52 -2.30
CA ILE A 192 2.44 20.39 -3.14
C ILE A 192 3.71 20.74 -3.91
N LYS A 193 4.74 19.90 -3.82
CA LYS A 193 6.00 20.03 -4.56
C LYS A 193 6.17 18.82 -5.49
N VAL A 194 6.16 19.05 -6.80
CA VAL A 194 6.39 17.99 -7.80
C VAL A 194 7.89 17.84 -8.03
N LEU A 195 8.40 16.62 -8.04
CA LEU A 195 9.83 16.29 -8.20
C LEU A 195 10.02 15.18 -9.25
N PRO A 196 10.95 15.31 -10.22
CA PRO A 196 11.24 14.22 -11.15
C PRO A 196 11.83 13.00 -10.39
N VAL A 197 11.52 11.78 -10.85
CA VAL A 197 12.14 10.54 -10.31
C VAL A 197 13.24 10.12 -11.25
N GLN A 198 14.46 9.97 -10.72
CA GLN A 198 15.46 9.18 -11.43
C GLN A 198 15.20 7.71 -11.12
N ALA A 199 14.79 6.94 -12.14
CA ALA A 199 14.76 5.49 -12.05
C ALA A 199 16.20 5.00 -11.88
N VAL A 200 16.53 4.45 -10.71
CA VAL A 200 17.80 3.73 -10.53
C VAL A 200 17.64 2.40 -11.26
N GLY A 201 18.21 2.31 -12.46
CA GLY A 201 18.28 1.07 -13.24
C GLY A 201 17.72 1.16 -14.65
N GLY A 202 18.26 2.08 -15.47
CA GLY A 202 18.12 1.96 -16.92
C GLY A 202 19.29 1.13 -17.47
N SER A 203 19.04 -0.13 -17.85
CA SER A 203 19.74 -0.84 -18.94
C SER A 203 19.13 -2.23 -19.17
N GLY A 204 18.53 -2.43 -20.35
CA GLY A 204 18.39 -3.76 -20.96
C GLY A 204 16.99 -4.38 -20.96
N ALA A 205 16.48 -4.62 -22.15
CA ALA A 205 15.39 -5.56 -22.40
C ALA A 205 15.79 -6.95 -21.86
N GLY A 206 14.97 -7.50 -20.96
CA GLY A 206 15.16 -8.82 -20.38
C GLY A 206 14.30 -8.96 -19.14
N GLY A 207 13.44 -9.96 -19.11
CA GLY A 207 12.41 -10.16 -18.09
C GLY A 207 12.92 -9.91 -16.67
N ALA A 208 12.26 -9.01 -15.96
CA ALA A 208 12.53 -8.76 -14.56
C ALA A 208 12.04 -9.97 -13.75
N THR A 209 12.97 -10.89 -13.49
CA THR A 209 12.75 -12.05 -12.63
C THR A 209 12.35 -11.55 -11.24
N PHE A 210 11.08 -11.76 -10.88
CA PHE A 210 10.38 -11.28 -9.70
C PHE A 210 10.77 -12.03 -8.41
N LEU A 211 12.00 -12.54 -8.30
CA LEU A 211 12.45 -13.39 -7.20
C LEU A 211 13.74 -12.81 -6.62
N GLY A 212 13.58 -11.96 -5.59
CA GLY A 212 14.69 -11.53 -4.72
C GLY A 212 14.89 -10.03 -4.62
N MET A 213 13.92 -9.26 -4.11
CA MET A 213 14.18 -7.89 -3.65
C MET A 213 14.59 -7.87 -2.17
N GLY A 214 15.73 -8.50 -1.91
CA GLY A 214 16.54 -8.29 -0.72
C GLY A 214 17.52 -7.14 -0.96
N THR A 215 17.07 -5.90 -0.78
CA THR A 215 17.80 -4.72 -0.28
C THR A 215 16.76 -3.60 -0.21
N ASP A 216 16.63 -2.96 0.96
CA ASP A 216 15.61 -1.95 1.24
C ASP A 216 15.35 -0.99 0.10
N LEU A 217 14.11 -0.95 -0.39
CA LEU A 217 13.51 0.31 -0.82
C LEU A 217 14.34 1.12 -1.84
N ALA A 218 15.15 0.47 -2.66
CA ALA A 218 16.20 1.13 -3.45
C ALA A 218 15.65 2.15 -4.45
N LEU A 219 14.34 2.06 -4.74
CA LEU A 219 13.60 3.03 -5.54
C LEU A 219 13.46 4.42 -4.88
N PHE A 220 13.56 4.51 -3.55
CA PHE A 220 13.54 5.77 -2.79
C PHE A 220 14.95 6.35 -2.53
N LEU A 221 16.03 5.63 -2.84
CA LEU A 221 17.42 6.05 -2.55
C LEU A 221 18.13 6.75 -3.73
N GLY A 222 17.47 6.90 -4.88
CA GLY A 222 17.99 7.65 -6.04
C GLY A 222 17.91 9.18 -5.94
N PHE A 223 17.78 9.77 -4.75
CA PHE A 223 17.80 11.23 -4.55
C PHE A 223 19.17 11.69 -4.06
N ALA A 224 20.21 11.49 -4.88
CA ALA A 224 21.49 12.16 -4.70
C ALA A 224 21.38 13.56 -5.34
N ALA A 225 21.47 14.57 -4.47
CA ALA A 225 21.81 15.97 -4.73
C ALA A 225 21.84 16.40 -6.21
N THR A 226 20.73 16.91 -6.72
CA THR A 226 20.77 17.88 -7.82
C THR A 226 19.73 18.95 -7.51
N GLU A 227 20.20 20.13 -7.13
CA GLU A 227 19.39 21.34 -7.25
C GLU A 227 18.94 21.44 -8.71
N LEU A 228 17.65 21.69 -8.97
CA LEU A 228 17.22 22.73 -9.92
C LEU A 228 15.68 22.77 -10.13
N THR A 229 15.22 24.02 -10.10
CA THR A 229 14.00 24.67 -10.61
C THR A 229 12.63 24.24 -10.06
N LEU A 230 12.15 25.06 -9.13
CA LEU A 230 10.88 24.98 -8.40
C LEU A 230 9.67 25.39 -9.25
N GLY A 231 8.67 24.51 -9.35
CA GLY A 231 7.27 24.89 -9.55
C GLY A 231 6.50 24.65 -8.25
N ILE A 232 6.19 25.72 -7.50
CA ILE A 232 5.34 25.62 -6.30
C ILE A 232 3.88 25.72 -6.77
N ILE A 233 3.13 24.62 -6.69
CA ILE A 233 1.68 24.68 -6.87
C ILE A 233 1.07 24.97 -5.49
N LYS A 234 0.62 26.22 -5.28
CA LYS A 234 -0.24 26.57 -4.14
C LYS A 234 -1.64 26.04 -4.42
N ALA A 235 -2.09 25.06 -3.64
CA ALA A 235 -3.50 24.67 -3.63
C ALA A 235 -4.31 25.81 -2.98
N ASN A 236 -4.92 26.68 -3.79
CA ASN A 236 -5.86 27.66 -3.29
C ASN A 236 -7.18 26.96 -2.96
N LYS A 237 -7.55 26.95 -1.67
CA LYS A 237 -8.93 26.72 -1.23
C LYS A 237 -9.79 27.92 -1.68
N HIS A 238 -10.62 27.72 -2.72
CA HIS A 238 -11.96 28.27 -2.93
C HIS A 238 -12.23 28.60 -4.41
N GLY A 239 -13.44 28.23 -4.86
CA GLY A 239 -14.25 29.02 -5.78
C GLY A 239 -13.92 28.87 -7.26
N GLY A 240 -14.91 28.43 -8.04
CA GLY A 240 -14.80 28.17 -9.47
C GLY A 240 -14.16 29.30 -10.28
N GLY A 241 -13.35 28.92 -11.27
CA GLY A 241 -12.75 29.83 -12.23
C GLY A 241 -11.90 29.08 -13.24
N LYS A 242 -12.24 29.23 -14.52
CA LYS A 242 -11.66 28.59 -15.71
C LYS A 242 -10.13 28.50 -15.69
N VAL A 243 -9.59 27.35 -16.09
CA VAL A 243 -8.17 27.20 -16.45
C VAL A 243 -8.03 27.45 -17.95
N SER A 244 -7.33 28.53 -18.30
CA SER A 244 -6.85 28.83 -19.65
C SER A 244 -5.64 27.95 -20.00
N SER A 245 -5.64 27.39 -21.21
CA SER A 245 -4.52 26.63 -21.81
C SER A 245 -3.30 27.52 -22.07
N PRO A 246 -2.06 27.06 -21.82
CA PRO A 246 -0.89 27.74 -22.34
C PRO A 246 -0.60 27.31 -23.79
N PHE A 247 -0.44 28.31 -24.64
CA PHE A 247 0.06 28.28 -26.01
C PHE A 247 1.56 27.95 -26.05
N SER A 248 1.97 27.24 -27.09
CA SER A 248 3.34 27.19 -27.62
C SER A 248 3.69 28.48 -28.38
N PRO A 249 4.98 28.78 -28.54
CA PRO A 249 5.54 29.09 -29.85
C PRO A 249 6.25 27.87 -30.46
#